data_AF-A0A1I1WSD9-F1
#
_entry.id   AF-A0A1I1WSD9-F1
#
_cell.length_a   1.000
_cell.length_b   1.000
_cell.length_c   1.000
_cell.angle_alpha   90.00
_cell.angle_beta   90.00
_cell.angle_gamma   90.00
#
_symmetry.space_group_name_H-M   'P 1'
#
loop_
_entity.id
_entity.type
_entity.pdbx_description
1 polymer ?
#
loop_
_entity_poly.entity_id
_entity_poly.type
_entity_poly.pdbx_seq_one_letter_code
_entity_poly.pdbx_strand_id
1 'polypeptide(L)' 'MASVIAILALAAGTFWLEAPGLIRRKQFRELVIFLVLLLAGSALCSALILQVKLPNPFMLIKWMYGWTGGTTTM' A
#
# COMPACT_ATOMS: atom_id res chain seq x y z
N MET A 1 -0.47 14.36 9.51
CA MET A 1 0.21 13.55 10.56
C MET A 1 -0.67 12.43 11.11
N ALA A 2 -1.95 12.68 11.43
CA ALA A 2 -2.88 11.65 11.95
C ALA A 2 -3.00 10.38 11.07
N SER A 3 -2.92 10.52 9.74
CA SER A 3 -3.02 9.38 8.81
C SER A 3 -1.88 8.37 8.97
N VAL A 4 -0.63 8.84 9.18
CA VAL A 4 0.54 7.94 9.33
C VAL A 4 0.41 7.10 10.60
N ILE A 5 -0.08 7.74 11.68
CA ILE A 5 -0.31 7.09 12.97
C ILE A 5 -1.41 6.04 12.84
N ALA A 6 -2.47 6.31 12.07
CA ALA A 6 -3.52 5.33 11.81
C ALA A 6 -3.01 4.12 11.02
N ILE A 7 -2.13 4.33 10.02
CA ILE A 7 -1.54 3.23 9.24
C ILE A 7 -0.59 2.40 10.10
N LEU A 8 0.25 3.05 10.92
CA LEU A 8 1.13 2.36 11.87
C LEU A 8 0.33 1.57 12.92
N ALA A 9 -0.77 2.13 13.42
CA ALA A 9 -1.64 1.46 14.38
C ALA A 9 -2.35 0.26 13.76
N LEU A 10 -2.84 0.38 12.53
CA LEU A 10 -3.42 -0.75 11.78
C LEU A 10 -2.35 -1.81 11.51
N ALA A 11 -1.17 -1.42 11.01
CA ALA A 11 -0.09 -2.35 10.73
C ALA A 11 0.37 -3.10 11.99
N ALA A 12 0.53 -2.40 13.11
CA ALA A 12 0.87 -3.01 14.40
C ALA A 12 -0.24 -3.92 14.92
N GLY A 13 -1.50 -3.50 14.80
CA GLY A 13 -2.66 -4.30 15.20
C GLY A 13 -2.79 -5.59 14.39
N THR A 14 -2.66 -5.51 13.06
CA THR A 14 -2.70 -6.69 12.19
C THR A 14 -1.50 -7.60 12.46
N PHE A 15 -0.29 -7.04 12.64
CA PHE A 15 0.88 -7.83 13.04
C PHE A 15 0.67 -8.53 14.38
N TRP A 16 0.08 -7.87 15.38
CA TRP A 16 -0.17 -8.47 16.70
C TRP A 16 -1.22 -9.59 16.66
N LEU A 17 -2.20 -9.50 15.76
CA LEU A 17 -3.22 -10.54 15.54
C LEU A 17 -2.67 -11.72 14.73
N GLU A 18 -1.90 -11.46 13.67
CA GLU A 18 -1.42 -12.49 12.75
C GLU A 18 -0.10 -13.14 13.17
N ALA A 19 0.85 -12.41 13.77
CA ALA A 19 2.13 -12.96 14.21
C ALA A 19 1.99 -14.18 15.16
N PRO A 20 1.16 -14.16 16.23
CA PRO A 20 1.00 -15.33 17.09
C PRO A 20 0.24 -16.46 16.39
N GLY A 21 -0.66 -16.14 15.45
CA GLY A 21 -1.38 -17.12 14.64
C GLY A 21 -0.45 -17.91 13.70
N LEU A 22 0.49 -17.21 13.05
CA LEU A 22 1.40 -17.78 12.05
C LEU A 22 2.61 -18.50 12.66
N ILE A 23 3.17 -17.98 13.75
CA ILE A 23 4.22 -18.66 14.54
C ILE A 23 3.72 -20.02 15.05
N ARG A 24 2.46 -20.08 15.48
CA ARG A 24 1.84 -21.30 16.01
C ARG A 24 1.56 -22.34 14.92
N ARG A 25 1.50 -21.93 13.65
CA ARG A 25 1.31 -22.81 12.49
C ARG A 25 2.61 -23.23 11.81
N LYS A 26 3.77 -22.69 12.23
CA LYS A 26 5.10 -22.92 11.64
C LYS A 26 5.18 -22.54 10.13
N GLN A 27 4.21 -21.75 9.66
CA GLN A 27 4.05 -21.35 8.26
C GLN A 27 4.81 -20.06 7.98
N PHE A 28 6.15 -20.18 7.92
CA PHE A 28 7.02 -19.04 7.64
C PHE A 28 6.74 -18.38 6.28
N ARG A 29 6.24 -19.15 5.29
CA ARG A 29 5.86 -18.60 3.97
C ARG A 29 4.69 -17.63 4.05
N GLU A 30 3.65 -17.97 4.80
CA GLU A 30 2.49 -17.09 4.99
C GLU A 30 2.91 -15.81 5.74
N LEU A 31 3.80 -15.95 6.72
CA LEU A 31 4.34 -14.81 7.49
C LEU A 31 5.13 -13.85 6.61
N VAL A 32 5.94 -14.39 5.70
CA VAL A 32 6.67 -13.57 4.71
C VAL A 32 5.71 -12.86 3.77
N ILE A 33 4.70 -13.54 3.22
CA ILE A 33 3.73 -12.91 2.30
C ILE A 33 2.95 -11.80 3.01
N PHE A 34 2.50 -12.06 4.24
CA PHE A 34 1.82 -11.07 5.07
C PHE A 34 2.71 -9.85 5.32
N LEU A 35 3.96 -10.07 5.77
CA LEU A 35 4.90 -9.00 6.07
C LEU A 35 5.22 -8.17 4.82
N VAL A 36 5.39 -8.81 3.67
CA VAL A 36 5.63 -8.14 2.39
C VAL A 36 4.43 -7.29 1.97
N LEU A 37 3.20 -7.80 2.09
CA LEU A 37 2.00 -7.01 1.80
C LEU A 37 1.84 -5.84 2.79
N LEU A 38 2.11 -6.06 4.08
CA LEU A 38 2.01 -5.05 5.13
C LEU A 38 3.02 -3.90 4.91
N LEU A 39 4.25 -4.25 4.55
CA LEU A 39 5.30 -3.29 4.17
C LEU A 39 4.92 -2.56 2.89
N ALA A 40 4.43 -3.26 1.86
CA ALA A 40 4.01 -2.64 0.61
C ALA A 40 2.88 -1.63 0.85
N GLY A 41 1.84 -2.00 1.60
CA GLY A 41 0.74 -1.09 1.94
C GLY A 41 1.18 0.10 2.79
N SER A 42 2.03 -0.14 3.79
CA SER A 42 2.58 0.95 4.63
C SER A 42 3.51 1.87 3.85
N ALA A 43 4.32 1.34 2.94
CA ALA A 43 5.19 2.11 2.07
C ALA A 43 4.40 2.94 1.06
N LEU A 44 3.36 2.36 0.44
CA LEU A 44 2.44 3.09 -0.44
C LEU A 44 1.75 4.22 0.32
N CYS A 45 1.19 3.93 1.48
CA CYS A 45 0.49 4.96 2.25
C CYS A 45 1.47 6.03 2.77
N SER A 46 2.67 5.65 3.18
CA SER A 46 3.72 6.61 3.54
C SER A 46 4.13 7.47 2.35
N ALA A 47 4.28 6.89 1.15
CA ALA A 47 4.56 7.64 -0.08
C ALA A 47 3.45 8.62 -0.44
N LEU A 48 2.18 8.23 -0.24
CA LEU A 48 1.02 9.10 -0.43
C LEU A 48 1.02 10.27 0.57
N ILE A 49 1.33 10.01 1.84
CA ILE A 49 1.30 11.04 2.89
C ILE A 49 2.53 11.95 2.85
N LEU A 50 3.69 11.42 2.45
CA LEU A 50 4.93 12.17 2.40
C LEU A 50 4.87 13.32 1.39
N GLN A 51 3.81 13.43 0.57
CA GLN A 51 3.64 14.53 -0.39
C GLN A 51 4.93 14.72 -1.22
N VAL A 52 5.71 13.63 -1.43
CA VAL A 52 6.53 13.53 -2.63
C VAL A 52 5.53 13.86 -3.72
N LYS A 53 5.76 14.96 -4.45
CA LYS A 53 4.89 15.42 -5.54
C LYS A 53 4.56 14.18 -6.38
N LEU A 54 3.47 13.51 -6.04
CA LEU A 54 2.92 12.49 -6.89
C LEU A 54 2.57 13.34 -8.09
N PRO A 55 3.19 13.11 -9.27
CA PRO A 55 2.59 13.63 -10.48
C PRO A 55 1.13 13.22 -10.35
N ASN A 56 0.27 14.25 -10.21
CA ASN A 56 -1.13 14.20 -9.85
C ASN A 56 -1.72 12.81 -10.15
N PRO A 57 -2.44 12.08 -9.26
CA PRO A 57 -3.00 10.76 -9.61
C PRO A 57 -3.76 10.76 -10.95
N PHE A 58 -4.26 11.92 -11.36
CA PHE A 58 -4.76 12.24 -12.70
C PHE A 58 -3.80 12.03 -13.87
N MET A 59 -2.49 12.01 -13.68
CA MET A 59 -1.45 11.79 -14.67
C MET A 59 -1.28 10.31 -14.95
N LEU A 60 -1.35 9.47 -13.91
CA LEU A 60 -1.45 8.01 -14.08
C LEU A 60 -2.78 7.65 -14.77
N ILE A 61 -3.88 8.30 -14.37
CA ILE A 61 -5.18 8.16 -15.03
C ILE A 61 -5.10 8.68 -16.48
N LYS A 62 -4.50 9.85 -16.75
CA LYS A 62 -4.30 10.37 -18.11
C LYS A 62 -3.46 9.45 -18.97
N TRP A 63 -2.42 8.85 -18.41
CA TRP A 63 -1.54 7.93 -19.14
C TRP A 63 -2.27 6.62 -19.45
N MET A 64 -3.01 6.09 -18.49
CA MET A 64 -3.88 4.92 -18.70
C MET A 64 -5.00 5.24 -19.71
N TYR A 65 -5.60 6.43 -19.64
CA TYR A 65 -6.66 6.87 -20.56
C TYR A 65 -6.14 7.08 -21.98
N GLY A 66 -4.94 7.65 -22.12
CA GLY A 66 -4.23 7.78 -23.39
C GLY A 66 -3.84 6.42 -23.97
N TRP A 67 -3.46 5.46 -23.12
CA TRP A 67 -3.19 4.09 -23.54
C TRP A 67 -4.47 3.33 -23.96
N THR A 68 -5.61 3.59 -23.33
CA THR A 68 -6.91 2.99 -23.70
C THR A 68 -7.55 3.58 -24.97
N GLY A 69 -6.82 4.38 -25.75
CA GLY A 69 -7.28 4.85 -27.07
C GLY A 69 -8.27 6.02 -27.02
N GLY A 70 -8.26 6.83 -25.95
CA GLY A 70 -8.96 8.11 -25.90
C GLY A 70 -8.28 9.18 -26.77
N THR A 71 -8.04 8.89 -28.04
CA THR A 71 -7.72 9.89 -29.06
C THR A 71 -8.99 10.61 -29.45
N THR A 72 -9.41 11.60 -28.67
CA THR A 72 -10.33 12.61 -29.19
C THR A 72 -9.77 13.98 -28.84
N THR A 73 -8.96 14.44 -29.78
CA THR A 73 -8.84 15.81 -30.25
C THR A 73 -9.62 16.89 -29.49
N MET A 74 -8.87 17.96 -29.18
CA MET A 74 -9.24 19.34 -28.80
C MET A 74 -9.11 19.67 -27.32
#